data_AF-A0AB33AAZ3-F1
#
_entry.id   AF-A0AB33AAZ3-F1
#
_cell.length_a   1.000
_cell.length_b   1.000
_cell.length_c   1.000
_cell.angle_alpha   90.00
_cell.angle_beta   90.00
_cell.angle_gamma   90.00
#
_symmetry.space_group_name_H-M   'P 1'
#
loop_
_entity.id
_entity.type
_entity.pdbx_description
1 polymer ?
#
loop_
_entity_poly.entity_id
_entity_poly.type
_entity_poly.pdbx_seq_one_letter_code
_entity_poly.pdbx_strand_id
1 'polypeptide(L)'
;MRHVLAAGWLGLAAMLAVSCGTQSGGIKPIPVGATETSAAADKGADAAIASPKSSAPPVTTSLEPPAPVIVTPDKAESIIISADDAGRLIGSPLTYERKSSSPSDSLASGKCQALTGLRTESLGDEWTTYRGARQQETEKRYDHIVWQSVVLFPDPKSAASQLQAAYPRSLSSCAGSRQTEGDDEWQIGDIVNDGTSVKWTRQETPNGKPSGWRCFYDYRVKNNALFGSLLCQNGNGAPIVSAIVDRMAEWIPA
;
A
#
# COMPACT_ATOMS: atom_id res chain seq x y z
N MET A 1 1.53 -22.49 -27.76
CA MET A 1 1.60 -23.97 -27.69
C MET A 1 2.15 -24.36 -26.33
N ARG A 2 1.31 -24.84 -25.41
CA ARG A 2 1.72 -25.28 -24.07
C ARG A 2 1.30 -26.73 -23.89
N HIS A 3 2.28 -27.60 -23.65
CA HIS A 3 2.06 -28.99 -23.27
C HIS A 3 1.74 -29.05 -21.78
N VAL A 4 0.59 -29.66 -21.47
CA VAL A 4 0.12 -29.95 -20.11
C VAL A 4 0.77 -31.27 -19.69
N LEU A 5 1.53 -31.25 -18.60
CA LEU A 5 1.91 -32.47 -17.88
C LEU A 5 1.33 -32.38 -16.47
N ALA A 6 0.30 -33.18 -16.25
CA ALA A 6 -0.29 -33.48 -14.97
C ALA A 6 0.61 -34.46 -14.22
N ALA A 7 0.91 -34.20 -12.95
CA ALA A 7 1.54 -35.16 -12.06
C ALA A 7 0.84 -35.11 -10.69
N GLY A 8 0.47 -36.29 -10.22
CA GLY A 8 -0.52 -36.56 -9.18
C GLY A 8 -0.15 -36.11 -7.77
N TRP A 9 -1.19 -35.76 -7.03
CA TRP A 9 -1.21 -35.67 -5.58
C TRP A 9 -1.08 -37.05 -4.92
N LEU A 10 -0.23 -37.14 -3.90
CA LEU A 10 -0.34 -38.11 -2.81
C LEU A 10 -0.27 -37.34 -1.50
N GLY A 11 -1.34 -37.44 -0.71
CA GLY A 11 -1.48 -36.75 0.57
C GLY A 11 -0.78 -37.48 1.71
N LEU A 12 -0.59 -36.76 2.81
CA LEU A 12 -0.61 -37.33 4.15
C LEU A 12 -0.91 -36.20 5.16
N ALA A 13 -2.07 -36.33 5.80
CA ALA A 13 -2.47 -35.54 6.94
C ALA A 13 -1.76 -36.07 8.20
N ALA A 14 -1.27 -35.16 9.04
CA ALA A 14 -0.94 -35.47 10.42
C ALA A 14 -1.47 -34.35 11.32
N MET A 15 -2.56 -34.65 12.03
CA MET A 15 -3.05 -33.86 13.14
C MET A 15 -2.32 -34.29 14.42
N LEU A 16 -1.78 -33.33 15.18
CA LEU A 16 -1.49 -33.51 16.59
C LEU A 16 -2.00 -32.29 17.36
N ALA A 17 -3.11 -32.51 18.06
CA ALA A 17 -3.59 -31.65 19.12
C ALA A 17 -2.86 -32.04 20.43
N VAL A 18 -2.33 -31.05 21.14
CA VAL A 18 -1.94 -31.18 22.55
C VAL A 18 -2.60 -30.03 23.30
N SER A 19 -3.41 -30.40 24.28
CA SER A 19 -4.18 -29.51 25.15
C SER A 19 -3.56 -29.39 26.55
N CYS A 20 -3.93 -28.28 27.20
CA CYS A 20 -4.01 -27.99 28.64
C CYS A 20 -2.73 -27.57 29.39
N GLY A 21 -2.86 -26.40 30.02
CA GLY A 21 -1.97 -25.89 31.06
C GLY A 21 -2.30 -24.45 31.46
N THR A 22 -3.45 -24.22 32.10
CA THR A 22 -3.75 -22.96 32.81
C THR A 22 -2.91 -22.86 34.08
N GLN A 23 -2.11 -21.80 34.22
CA GLN A 23 -1.61 -21.38 35.54
C GLN A 23 -1.88 -19.89 35.74
N SER A 24 -2.88 -19.65 36.59
CA SER A 24 -3.24 -18.36 37.16
C SER A 24 -2.18 -17.95 38.19
N GLY A 25 -1.60 -16.76 38.01
CA GLY A 25 -0.69 -16.13 38.95
C GLY A 25 -0.88 -14.63 38.91
N GLY A 26 -1.80 -14.11 39.72
CA GLY A 26 -2.05 -12.68 39.86
C GLY A 26 -0.99 -12.00 40.71
N ILE A 27 -0.60 -10.79 40.32
CA ILE A 27 0.00 -9.79 41.22
C ILE A 27 -0.77 -8.49 41.01
N LYS A 28 -1.27 -7.96 42.13
CA LYS A 28 -2.09 -6.75 42.28
C LYS A 28 -1.26 -5.46 42.00
N PRO A 29 -1.94 -4.33 41.76
CA PRO A 29 -1.35 -3.08 41.28
C PRO A 29 -0.68 -2.27 42.40
N ILE A 30 0.31 -1.47 42.02
CA ILE A 30 0.94 -0.45 42.88
C ILE A 30 0.12 0.86 42.77
N PRO A 31 -0.29 1.48 43.89
CA PRO A 31 -1.04 2.73 43.88
C PRO A 31 -0.12 3.97 43.90
N VAL A 32 -0.61 5.00 43.19
CA VAL A 32 -0.61 6.44 43.48
C VAL A 32 0.30 6.94 44.63
N GLY A 33 1.26 7.80 44.29
CA GLY A 33 1.86 8.77 45.20
C GLY A 33 1.53 10.18 44.73
N ALA A 34 0.50 10.78 45.32
CA ALA A 34 0.26 12.22 45.29
C ALA A 34 0.73 12.83 46.61
N THR A 35 1.10 14.10 46.55
CA THR A 35 1.22 15.08 47.64
C THR A 35 2.49 15.05 48.48
N GLU A 36 3.28 16.12 48.37
CA GLU A 36 3.55 16.95 49.56
C GLU A 36 3.42 18.43 49.17
N THR A 37 2.28 18.99 49.56
CA THR A 37 2.08 20.42 49.76
C THR A 37 2.58 20.72 51.17
N SER A 38 3.75 21.35 51.29
CA SER A 38 4.16 21.96 52.56
C SER A 38 3.79 23.44 52.53
N ALA A 39 2.64 23.74 53.13
CA ALA A 39 2.28 25.07 53.57
C ALA A 39 3.06 25.37 54.86
N ALA A 40 3.97 26.34 54.80
CA ALA A 40 4.45 27.05 55.98
C ALA A 40 3.99 28.49 55.85
N ALA A 41 3.00 28.86 56.66
CA ALA A 41 2.66 30.25 56.92
C ALA A 41 3.66 30.81 57.92
N ASP A 42 4.34 31.91 57.58
CA ASP A 42 4.94 32.79 58.58
C ASP A 42 4.61 34.25 58.27
N LYS A 43 4.38 34.99 59.34
CA LYS A 43 3.79 36.33 59.37
C LYS A 43 4.88 37.40 59.26
N GLY A 44 4.66 38.35 58.34
CA GLY A 44 4.91 39.78 58.54
C GLY A 44 6.34 40.30 58.36
N ALA A 45 6.55 41.17 57.36
CA ALA A 45 6.75 42.61 57.57
C ALA A 45 6.88 43.30 56.19
N ASP A 46 6.23 44.46 56.07
CA ASP A 46 6.28 45.35 54.92
C ASP A 46 7.71 45.72 54.51
N ALA A 47 8.07 45.43 53.26
CA ALA A 47 9.08 46.16 52.52
C ALA A 47 8.80 46.03 51.02
N ALA A 48 8.17 47.07 50.45
CA ALA A 48 8.03 47.22 49.01
C ALA A 48 9.41 47.40 48.37
N ILE A 49 9.94 46.34 47.76
CA ILE A 49 11.06 46.43 46.82
C ILE A 49 10.45 46.47 45.43
N ALA A 50 10.47 47.66 44.81
CA ALA A 50 10.05 47.86 43.43
C ALA A 50 10.94 47.01 42.50
N SER A 51 10.38 45.96 41.90
CA SER A 51 11.03 45.26 40.79
C SER A 51 11.14 46.19 39.58
N PRO A 52 12.30 46.28 38.92
CA PRO A 52 12.40 47.03 37.67
C PRO A 52 11.53 46.35 36.61
N LYS A 53 10.60 47.11 36.01
CA LYS A 53 9.83 46.69 34.83
C LYS A 53 10.82 46.41 33.70
N SER A 54 11.00 45.13 33.38
CA SER A 54 11.70 44.69 32.18
C SER A 54 10.82 44.97 30.97
N SER A 55 11.14 46.03 30.22
CA SER A 55 10.47 46.46 28.99
C SER A 55 11.08 45.79 27.75
N ALA A 56 11.29 44.47 27.78
CA ALA A 56 11.68 43.73 26.59
C ALA A 56 10.40 43.26 25.86
N PRO A 57 10.17 43.66 24.60
CA PRO A 57 9.08 43.10 23.82
C PRO A 57 9.28 41.58 23.67
N PRO A 58 8.21 40.77 23.75
CA PRO A 58 8.34 39.34 23.49
C PRO A 58 8.75 39.16 22.03
N VAL A 59 9.99 38.71 21.81
CA VAL A 59 10.44 38.23 20.51
C VAL A 59 9.79 36.87 20.32
N THR A 60 8.58 36.86 19.77
CA THR A 60 7.92 35.64 19.33
C THR A 60 8.59 35.22 18.02
N THR A 61 9.70 34.49 18.11
CA THR A 61 10.26 33.80 16.95
C THR A 61 9.30 32.67 16.59
N SER A 62 8.29 32.97 15.78
CA SER A 62 7.45 31.94 15.16
C SER A 62 8.31 31.22 14.13
N LEU A 63 8.97 30.15 14.54
CA LEU A 63 9.60 29.22 13.62
C LEU A 63 8.48 28.53 12.85
N GLU A 64 8.29 28.92 11.60
CA GLU A 64 7.40 28.20 10.69
C GLU A 64 7.84 26.72 10.64
N PRO A 65 6.91 25.76 10.77
CA PRO A 65 7.27 24.36 10.72
C PRO A 65 8.07 24.05 9.45
N PRO A 66 9.11 23.20 9.52
CA PRO A 66 9.85 22.80 8.33
C PRO A 66 8.89 22.20 7.31
N ALA A 67 9.12 22.51 6.03
CA ALA A 67 8.30 22.00 4.95
C ALA A 67 8.22 20.46 5.01
N PRO A 68 7.06 19.85 4.73
CA PRO A 68 6.93 18.39 4.71
C PRO A 68 7.96 17.77 3.76
N VAL A 69 8.62 16.69 4.20
CA VAL A 69 9.50 15.91 3.32
C VAL A 69 8.61 15.16 2.34
N ILE A 70 8.60 15.60 1.08
CA ILE A 70 7.86 14.96 -0.02
C ILE A 70 8.81 14.08 -0.84
N VAL A 71 8.24 13.06 -1.51
CA VAL A 71 8.98 12.27 -2.50
C VAL A 71 9.23 13.15 -3.72
N THR A 72 10.50 13.25 -4.11
CA THR A 72 10.93 13.99 -5.31
C THR A 72 10.98 13.08 -6.54
N PRO A 73 10.87 13.64 -7.77
CA PRO A 73 10.90 12.85 -9.00
C PRO A 73 12.15 11.97 -9.18
N ASP A 74 13.30 12.36 -8.64
CA ASP A 74 14.54 11.57 -8.67
C ASP A 74 14.51 10.36 -7.74
N LYS A 75 13.64 10.38 -6.72
CA LYS A 75 13.45 9.26 -5.76
C LYS A 75 12.30 8.33 -6.13
N ALA A 76 11.39 8.75 -7.01
CA ALA A 76 10.24 7.94 -7.41
C ALA A 76 10.63 6.56 -7.95
N GLU A 77 11.75 6.47 -8.68
CA GLU A 77 12.25 5.19 -9.22
C GLU A 77 12.71 4.22 -8.12
N SER A 78 13.24 4.72 -7.01
CA SER A 78 13.72 3.89 -5.89
C SER A 78 12.58 3.19 -5.13
N ILE A 79 11.34 3.65 -5.30
CA ILE A 79 10.15 3.02 -4.71
C ILE A 79 9.79 1.73 -5.45
N ILE A 80 10.13 1.60 -6.75
CA ILE A 80 9.95 0.37 -7.51
C ILE A 80 10.99 -0.65 -7.04
N ILE A 81 10.55 -1.81 -6.57
CA ILE A 81 11.48 -2.88 -6.19
C ILE A 81 12.05 -3.55 -7.44
N SER A 82 13.32 -3.98 -7.37
CA SER A 82 14.00 -4.63 -8.48
C SER A 82 13.34 -5.96 -8.88
N ALA A 83 13.53 -6.39 -10.13
CA ALA A 83 13.04 -7.68 -10.60
C ALA A 83 13.63 -8.86 -9.79
N ASP A 84 14.88 -8.74 -9.34
CA ASP A 84 15.53 -9.70 -8.45
C ASP A 84 14.84 -9.79 -7.08
N ASP A 85 14.50 -8.66 -6.47
CA ASP A 85 13.82 -8.64 -5.17
C ASP A 85 12.37 -9.16 -5.29
N ALA A 86 11.65 -8.74 -6.32
CA ALA A 86 10.32 -9.29 -6.62
C ALA A 86 10.39 -10.80 -6.85
N GLY A 87 11.39 -11.28 -7.60
CA GLY A 87 11.62 -12.69 -7.87
C GLY A 87 11.92 -13.51 -6.62
N ARG A 88 12.65 -12.96 -5.64
CA ARG A 88 12.87 -13.60 -4.33
C ARG A 88 11.57 -13.75 -3.53
N LEU A 89 10.68 -12.76 -3.57
CA LEU A 89 9.36 -12.85 -2.91
C LEU A 89 8.45 -13.87 -3.59
N ILE A 90 8.53 -13.99 -4.91
CA ILE A 90 7.72 -14.91 -5.72
C ILE A 90 8.26 -16.34 -5.68
N GLY A 91 9.57 -16.51 -5.48
CA GLY A 91 10.25 -17.80 -5.63
C GLY A 91 10.51 -18.18 -7.09
N SER A 92 10.59 -17.18 -7.99
CA SER A 92 10.87 -17.37 -9.43
C SER A 92 11.84 -16.29 -9.92
N PRO A 93 12.85 -16.62 -10.76
CA PRO A 93 13.76 -15.62 -11.29
C PRO A 93 13.07 -14.76 -12.35
N LEU A 94 12.81 -13.48 -12.04
CA LEU A 94 12.27 -12.51 -12.99
C LEU A 94 13.42 -11.79 -13.71
N THR A 95 13.88 -12.33 -14.84
CA THR A 95 15.07 -11.79 -15.54
C THR A 95 14.73 -10.71 -16.57
N TYR A 96 13.45 -10.47 -16.82
CA TYR A 96 12.99 -9.40 -17.71
C TYR A 96 12.35 -8.27 -16.93
N GLU A 97 12.76 -7.04 -17.25
CA GLU A 97 12.16 -5.81 -16.74
C GLU A 97 11.95 -4.81 -17.87
N ARG A 98 10.74 -4.24 -17.94
CA ARG A 98 10.43 -3.10 -18.81
C ARG A 98 9.94 -1.95 -17.95
N LYS A 99 10.67 -0.85 -17.97
CA LYS A 99 10.30 0.39 -17.27
C LYS A 99 9.47 1.31 -18.14
N SER A 100 8.62 2.13 -17.52
CA SER A 100 7.88 3.21 -18.18
C SER A 100 7.85 4.48 -17.33
N SER A 101 7.90 5.62 -18.00
CA SER A 101 7.75 6.95 -17.40
C SER A 101 6.36 7.55 -17.60
N SER A 102 5.46 6.80 -18.23
CA SER A 102 4.05 7.14 -18.44
C SER A 102 3.16 5.94 -18.11
N PRO A 103 1.92 6.20 -17.64
CA PRO A 103 0.92 5.16 -17.54
C PRO A 103 0.56 4.66 -18.95
N SER A 104 0.05 3.44 -19.01
CA SER A 104 -0.59 2.89 -20.19
C SER A 104 -2.10 3.05 -20.07
N ASP A 105 -2.78 3.15 -21.21
CA ASP A 105 -4.24 3.11 -21.27
C ASP A 105 -4.77 1.71 -20.98
N SER A 106 -6.01 1.63 -20.51
CA SER A 106 -6.73 0.38 -20.36
C SER A 106 -7.30 -0.09 -21.70
N LEU A 107 -7.24 -1.39 -21.95
CA LEU A 107 -8.01 -2.00 -23.06
C LEU A 107 -9.43 -2.38 -22.64
N ALA A 108 -9.75 -2.28 -21.35
CA ALA A 108 -11.11 -2.45 -20.85
C ALA A 108 -11.90 -1.16 -20.99
N SER A 109 -13.22 -1.28 -21.03
CA SER A 109 -14.13 -0.12 -21.09
C SER A 109 -15.26 -0.25 -20.06
N GLY A 110 -15.95 0.87 -19.83
CA GLY A 110 -17.14 0.94 -18.98
C GLY A 110 -16.82 1.13 -17.49
N LYS A 111 -17.85 0.99 -16.65
CA LYS A 111 -17.82 1.43 -15.23
C LYS A 111 -16.73 0.77 -14.37
N CYS A 112 -16.20 -0.39 -14.79
CA CYS A 112 -15.20 -1.15 -14.03
C CYS A 112 -13.78 -1.02 -14.62
N GLN A 113 -13.56 -0.18 -15.65
CA GLN A 113 -12.27 -0.09 -16.37
C GLN A 113 -11.08 0.25 -15.45
N ALA A 114 -11.32 1.05 -14.40
CA ALA A 114 -10.30 1.40 -13.40
C ALA A 114 -9.72 0.17 -12.68
N LEU A 115 -10.46 -0.94 -12.60
CA LEU A 115 -10.00 -2.18 -11.94
C LEU A 115 -8.96 -2.96 -12.76
N THR A 116 -8.54 -2.44 -13.92
CA THR A 116 -7.39 -2.98 -14.66
C THR A 116 -6.03 -2.57 -14.07
N GLY A 117 -6.01 -1.61 -13.15
CA GLY A 117 -4.83 -1.15 -12.41
C GLY A 117 -4.66 0.37 -12.45
N LEU A 118 -3.51 0.88 -11.99
CA LEU A 118 -3.13 2.29 -12.11
C LEU A 118 -2.78 2.67 -13.56
N ARG A 119 -3.82 2.75 -14.40
CA ARG A 119 -3.79 3.15 -15.82
C ARG A 119 -4.14 4.63 -15.99
N THR A 120 -3.98 5.19 -17.19
CA THR A 120 -4.27 6.60 -17.50
C THR A 120 -5.64 7.06 -16.97
N GLU A 121 -6.67 6.23 -17.14
CA GLU A 121 -8.06 6.51 -16.77
C GLU A 121 -8.27 6.63 -15.25
N SER A 122 -7.31 6.16 -14.45
CA SER A 122 -7.37 6.16 -12.99
C SER A 122 -6.55 7.27 -12.34
N LEU A 123 -5.74 8.03 -13.09
CA LEU A 123 -4.77 8.97 -12.51
C LEU A 123 -5.18 10.44 -12.52
N GLY A 124 -6.19 10.80 -13.32
CA GLY A 124 -6.54 12.21 -13.54
C GLY A 124 -5.36 13.02 -14.11
N ASP A 125 -5.41 14.34 -13.95
CA ASP A 125 -4.43 15.26 -14.56
C ASP A 125 -3.47 15.91 -13.55
N GLU A 126 -3.66 15.71 -12.24
CA GLU A 126 -2.89 16.41 -11.19
C GLU A 126 -1.54 15.76 -10.87
N TRP A 127 -1.25 14.57 -11.40
CA TRP A 127 0.01 13.88 -11.10
C TRP A 127 1.21 14.60 -11.74
N THR A 128 2.36 14.52 -11.07
CA THR A 128 3.60 15.22 -11.49
C THR A 128 4.66 14.26 -12.01
N THR A 129 4.64 12.99 -11.59
CA THR A 129 5.61 11.99 -12.02
C THR A 129 4.98 10.61 -12.00
N TYR A 130 5.20 9.82 -13.07
CA TYR A 130 4.87 8.41 -13.12
C TYR A 130 6.14 7.57 -13.29
N ARG A 131 6.24 6.47 -12.55
CA ARG A 131 7.19 5.36 -12.81
C ARG A 131 6.44 4.05 -12.77
N GLY A 132 6.73 3.18 -13.72
CA GLY A 132 6.21 1.83 -13.74
C GLY A 132 7.28 0.83 -14.15
N ALA A 133 7.14 -0.41 -13.66
CA ALA A 133 7.99 -1.52 -14.08
C ALA A 133 7.14 -2.78 -14.24
N ARG A 134 7.27 -3.41 -15.41
CA ARG A 134 6.74 -4.74 -15.69
C ARG A 134 7.86 -5.76 -15.61
N GLN A 135 7.72 -6.74 -14.73
CA GLN A 135 8.72 -7.77 -14.47
C GLN A 135 8.11 -9.15 -14.68
N GLN A 136 8.89 -10.06 -15.28
CA GLN A 136 8.51 -11.46 -15.50
C GLN A 136 9.75 -12.33 -15.75
N GLU A 137 9.59 -13.64 -15.87
CA GLU A 137 10.69 -14.59 -16.05
C GLU A 137 11.60 -14.24 -17.23
N THR A 138 11.04 -14.02 -18.43
CA THR A 138 11.78 -13.63 -19.64
C THR A 138 10.89 -12.77 -20.53
N GLU A 139 11.41 -12.06 -21.54
CA GLU A 139 10.57 -11.23 -22.43
C GLU A 139 9.39 -11.98 -23.06
N LYS A 140 9.54 -13.27 -23.37
CA LYS A 140 8.57 -14.08 -24.13
C LYS A 140 7.87 -15.17 -23.33
N ARG A 141 8.23 -15.35 -22.05
CA ARG A 141 7.63 -16.38 -21.18
C ARG A 141 7.37 -15.79 -19.81
N TYR A 142 6.18 -16.08 -19.31
CA TYR A 142 5.78 -15.73 -17.96
C TYR A 142 5.02 -16.89 -17.32
N ASP A 143 5.36 -17.15 -16.07
CA ASP A 143 4.50 -17.82 -15.09
C ASP A 143 4.07 -16.82 -14.00
N HIS A 144 4.75 -15.66 -13.94
CA HIS A 144 4.38 -14.52 -13.11
C HIS A 144 4.50 -13.23 -13.92
N ILE A 145 3.57 -12.31 -13.71
CA ILE A 145 3.68 -10.93 -14.18
C ILE A 145 3.54 -10.03 -12.97
N VAL A 146 4.58 -9.27 -12.66
CA VAL A 146 4.51 -8.16 -11.71
C VAL A 146 4.44 -6.88 -12.51
N TRP A 147 3.46 -6.02 -12.20
CA TRP A 147 3.47 -4.64 -12.66
C TRP A 147 3.43 -3.73 -11.44
N GLN A 148 4.45 -2.93 -11.26
CA GLN A 148 4.54 -1.93 -10.21
C GLN A 148 4.30 -0.53 -10.79
N SER A 149 3.67 0.33 -10.03
CA SER A 149 3.40 1.72 -10.40
C SER A 149 3.62 2.64 -9.21
N VAL A 150 4.21 3.80 -9.47
CA VAL A 150 4.42 4.90 -8.52
C VAL A 150 4.01 6.19 -9.23
N VAL A 151 3.09 6.92 -8.61
CA VAL A 151 2.55 8.17 -9.13
C VAL A 151 2.67 9.23 -8.05
N LEU A 152 3.44 10.28 -8.35
CA LEU A 152 3.63 11.41 -7.44
C LEU A 152 2.61 12.49 -7.74
N PHE A 153 2.20 13.17 -6.68
CA PHE A 153 1.30 14.33 -6.69
C PHE A 153 2.03 15.54 -6.08
N PRO A 154 1.49 16.76 -6.25
CA PRO A 154 2.07 17.97 -5.67
C PRO A 154 2.18 17.91 -4.15
N ASP A 155 1.22 17.24 -3.50
CA ASP A 155 1.16 17.11 -2.05
C ASP A 155 0.42 15.82 -1.61
N PRO A 156 0.50 15.44 -0.32
CA PRO A 156 -0.17 14.24 0.20
C PRO A 156 -1.70 14.24 0.07
N LYS A 157 -2.34 15.42 0.10
CA LYS A 157 -3.79 15.52 -0.01
C LYS A 157 -4.25 15.23 -1.43
N SER A 158 -3.53 15.71 -2.45
CA SER A 158 -3.80 15.34 -3.84
C SER A 158 -3.65 13.84 -4.07
N ALA A 159 -2.59 13.20 -3.55
CA ALA A 159 -2.42 11.75 -3.69
C ALA A 159 -3.57 10.96 -3.02
N ALA A 160 -3.97 11.35 -1.81
CA ALA A 160 -5.06 10.68 -1.09
C ALA A 160 -6.41 10.88 -1.79
N SER A 161 -6.66 12.08 -2.30
CA SER A 161 -7.86 12.39 -3.07
C SER A 161 -7.90 11.58 -4.36
N GLN A 162 -6.75 11.44 -5.05
CA GLN A 162 -6.69 10.68 -6.29
C GLN A 162 -6.96 9.19 -6.06
N LEU A 163 -6.47 8.58 -4.99
CA LEU A 163 -6.82 7.18 -4.68
C LEU A 163 -8.33 6.98 -4.58
N GLN A 164 -9.03 7.89 -3.90
CA GLN A 164 -10.48 7.82 -3.72
C GLN A 164 -11.24 8.12 -5.02
N ALA A 165 -10.73 9.02 -5.86
CA ALA A 165 -11.30 9.31 -7.16
C ALA A 165 -11.11 8.16 -8.17
N ALA A 166 -9.93 7.53 -8.15
CA ALA A 166 -9.56 6.40 -8.98
C ALA A 166 -10.39 5.15 -8.64
N TYR A 167 -10.58 4.90 -7.34
CA TYR A 167 -11.20 3.69 -6.84
C TYR A 167 -12.34 3.96 -5.85
N PRO A 168 -13.41 4.67 -6.27
CA PRO A 168 -14.50 5.01 -5.36
C PRO A 168 -15.18 3.74 -4.83
N ARG A 169 -15.74 3.79 -3.63
CA ARG A 169 -16.45 2.64 -3.00
C ARG A 169 -17.58 2.07 -3.86
N SER A 170 -18.13 2.85 -4.79
CA SER A 170 -19.14 2.39 -5.77
C SER A 170 -18.62 1.30 -6.71
N LEU A 171 -17.30 1.15 -6.87
CA LEU A 171 -16.70 0.04 -7.62
C LEU A 171 -16.95 -1.32 -6.98
N SER A 172 -17.36 -1.40 -5.71
CA SER A 172 -17.86 -2.65 -5.10
C SER A 172 -18.99 -3.30 -5.92
N SER A 173 -19.77 -2.50 -6.68
CA SER A 173 -20.78 -3.01 -7.61
C SER A 173 -20.23 -3.74 -8.85
N CYS A 174 -18.91 -3.78 -9.02
CA CYS A 174 -18.22 -4.56 -10.05
C CYS A 174 -17.87 -5.97 -9.58
N ALA A 175 -17.92 -6.27 -8.28
CA ALA A 175 -17.65 -7.60 -7.77
C ALA A 175 -18.58 -8.64 -8.42
N GLY A 176 -18.01 -9.77 -8.83
CA GLY A 176 -18.68 -10.86 -9.55
C GLY A 176 -18.93 -10.58 -11.03
N SER A 177 -18.80 -9.34 -11.50
CA SER A 177 -19.05 -8.98 -12.89
C SER A 177 -17.91 -9.44 -13.83
N ARG A 178 -18.26 -9.58 -15.11
CA ARG A 178 -17.33 -9.91 -16.18
C ARG A 178 -16.78 -8.65 -16.83
N GLN A 179 -15.48 -8.66 -17.12
CA GLN A 179 -14.77 -7.57 -17.79
C GLN A 179 -13.89 -8.16 -18.90
N THR A 180 -14.00 -7.59 -20.09
CA THR A 180 -13.08 -7.88 -21.19
C THR A 180 -11.96 -6.83 -21.19
N GLU A 181 -10.72 -7.27 -21.40
CA GLU A 181 -9.54 -6.42 -21.60
C GLU A 181 -8.73 -7.01 -22.76
N GLY A 182 -8.81 -6.38 -23.94
CA GLY A 182 -8.27 -6.99 -25.16
C GLY A 182 -8.97 -8.32 -25.47
N ASP A 183 -8.18 -9.38 -25.67
CA ASP A 183 -8.67 -10.74 -25.94
C ASP A 183 -8.97 -11.53 -24.65
N ASP A 184 -8.63 -10.98 -23.48
CA ASP A 184 -8.77 -11.67 -22.20
C ASP A 184 -10.12 -11.36 -21.54
N GLU A 185 -10.74 -12.39 -20.95
CA GLU A 185 -11.97 -12.26 -20.19
C GLU A 185 -11.73 -12.50 -18.71
N TRP A 186 -12.24 -11.61 -17.86
CA TRP A 186 -11.98 -11.61 -16.42
C TRP A 186 -13.27 -11.59 -15.62
N GLN A 187 -13.28 -12.26 -14.47
CA GLN A 187 -14.23 -12.02 -13.39
C GLN A 187 -13.57 -11.17 -12.30
N ILE A 188 -14.26 -10.11 -11.91
CA ILE A 188 -13.79 -9.20 -10.86
C ILE A 188 -14.15 -9.80 -9.49
N GLY A 189 -13.18 -9.91 -8.60
CA GLY A 189 -13.37 -10.33 -7.22
C GLY A 189 -13.85 -9.18 -6.32
N ASP A 190 -13.93 -9.44 -5.01
CA ASP A 190 -14.29 -8.41 -4.05
C ASP A 190 -13.25 -7.29 -4.04
N ILE A 191 -13.75 -6.05 -3.92
CA ILE A 191 -12.93 -4.85 -3.82
C ILE A 191 -12.98 -4.36 -2.38
N VAL A 192 -11.81 -4.29 -1.74
CA VAL A 192 -11.63 -3.73 -0.41
C VAL A 192 -11.00 -2.35 -0.56
N ASN A 193 -11.70 -1.29 -0.20
CA ASN A 193 -11.17 0.08 -0.13
C ASN A 193 -11.38 0.61 1.30
N ASP A 194 -10.27 0.86 2.01
CA ASP A 194 -10.28 1.33 3.40
C ASP A 194 -10.10 2.86 3.54
N GLY A 195 -9.90 3.58 2.44
CA GLY A 195 -9.63 5.02 2.42
C GLY A 195 -8.18 5.37 2.03
N THR A 196 -7.21 4.52 2.37
CA THR A 196 -5.77 4.75 2.10
C THR A 196 -5.12 3.60 1.34
N SER A 197 -5.83 2.49 1.17
CA SER A 197 -5.48 1.36 0.34
C SER A 197 -6.71 0.80 -0.38
N VAL A 198 -6.45 0.15 -1.51
CA VAL A 198 -7.43 -0.60 -2.26
C VAL A 198 -6.82 -1.91 -2.73
N LYS A 199 -7.57 -3.00 -2.55
CA LYS A 199 -7.17 -4.35 -2.94
C LYS A 199 -8.31 -5.06 -3.65
N TRP A 200 -7.98 -5.82 -4.67
CA TRP A 200 -8.93 -6.70 -5.36
C TRP A 200 -8.20 -7.82 -6.08
N THR A 201 -8.98 -8.74 -6.66
CA THR A 201 -8.47 -9.78 -7.55
C THR A 201 -9.25 -9.76 -8.85
N ARG A 202 -8.60 -10.12 -9.95
CA ARG A 202 -9.25 -10.50 -11.21
C ARG A 202 -8.89 -11.94 -11.51
N GLN A 203 -9.90 -12.77 -11.76
CA GLN A 203 -9.71 -14.15 -12.18
C GLN A 203 -9.95 -14.26 -13.68
N GLU A 204 -9.00 -14.81 -14.41
CA GLU A 204 -9.16 -15.05 -15.83
C GLU A 204 -10.25 -16.11 -16.04
N THR A 205 -11.09 -15.91 -17.04
CA THR A 205 -12.30 -16.71 -17.32
C THR A 205 -12.43 -17.03 -18.80
N PRO A 206 -11.44 -17.67 -19.44
CA PRO A 206 -11.48 -17.94 -20.87
C PRO A 206 -12.72 -18.76 -21.24
N ASN A 207 -13.49 -18.29 -22.22
CA ASN A 207 -14.76 -18.88 -22.63
C ASN A 207 -15.77 -19.00 -21.46
N GLY A 208 -15.71 -18.07 -20.51
CA GLY A 208 -16.62 -18.00 -19.37
C GLY A 208 -16.31 -18.97 -18.23
N LYS A 209 -15.17 -19.67 -18.26
CA LYS A 209 -14.79 -20.66 -17.22
C LYS A 209 -13.58 -20.18 -16.43
N PRO A 210 -13.61 -20.17 -15.08
CA PRO A 210 -12.46 -19.77 -14.27
C PRO A 210 -11.20 -20.59 -14.61
N SER A 211 -10.09 -19.90 -14.88
CA SER A 211 -8.76 -20.51 -14.98
C SER A 211 -7.99 -20.38 -13.66
N GLY A 212 -6.83 -21.03 -13.56
CA GLY A 212 -5.92 -20.85 -12.44
C GLY A 212 -5.25 -19.48 -12.40
N TRP A 213 -5.27 -18.74 -13.52
CA TRP A 213 -4.59 -17.47 -13.70
C TRP A 213 -5.38 -16.34 -13.05
N ARG A 214 -4.75 -15.64 -12.11
CA ARG A 214 -5.37 -14.58 -11.32
C ARG A 214 -4.39 -13.44 -11.14
N CYS A 215 -4.89 -12.21 -11.24
CA CYS A 215 -4.14 -11.00 -10.95
C CYS A 215 -4.63 -10.40 -9.64
N PHE A 216 -3.72 -10.21 -8.70
CA PHE A 216 -3.97 -9.63 -7.38
C PHE A 216 -3.44 -8.21 -7.36
N TYR A 217 -4.23 -7.27 -6.88
CA TYR A 217 -3.92 -5.85 -6.89
C TYR A 217 -3.85 -5.33 -5.46
N ASP A 218 -2.83 -4.52 -5.17
CA ASP A 218 -2.68 -3.79 -3.91
C ASP A 218 -2.11 -2.41 -4.25
N TYR A 219 -2.93 -1.37 -4.11
CA TYR A 219 -2.52 0.03 -4.28
C TYR A 219 -2.79 0.82 -3.00
N ARG A 220 -1.89 1.74 -2.69
CA ARG A 220 -1.88 2.49 -1.45
C ARG A 220 -1.48 3.93 -1.70
N VAL A 221 -1.85 4.79 -0.77
CA VAL A 221 -1.32 6.15 -0.67
C VAL A 221 -0.44 6.28 0.57
N LYS A 222 0.70 6.94 0.42
CA LYS A 222 1.56 7.35 1.52
C LYS A 222 2.31 8.61 1.09
N ASN A 223 2.32 9.64 1.94
CA ASN A 223 2.84 10.95 1.58
C ASN A 223 2.22 11.42 0.24
N ASN A 224 2.99 12.07 -0.65
CA ASN A 224 2.55 12.51 -1.97
C ASN A 224 2.57 11.41 -3.05
N ALA A 225 2.63 10.13 -2.67
CA ALA A 225 2.71 9.02 -3.60
C ALA A 225 1.47 8.11 -3.55
N LEU A 226 0.86 7.87 -4.72
CA LEU A 226 -0.04 6.75 -4.99
C LEU A 226 0.78 5.65 -5.66
N PHE A 227 0.88 4.48 -5.04
CA PHE A 227 1.80 3.43 -5.46
C PHE A 227 1.20 2.05 -5.25
N GLY A 228 1.80 1.05 -5.88
CA GLY A 228 1.48 -0.34 -5.58
C GLY A 228 1.78 -1.25 -6.75
N SER A 229 1.18 -2.43 -6.71
CA SER A 229 1.49 -3.47 -7.67
C SER A 229 0.27 -4.34 -7.99
N LEU A 230 0.33 -4.95 -9.17
CA LEU A 230 -0.40 -6.17 -9.45
C LEU A 230 0.58 -7.34 -9.64
N LEU A 231 0.15 -8.52 -9.22
CA LEU A 231 0.82 -9.79 -9.47
C LEU A 231 -0.16 -10.75 -10.13
N CYS A 232 0.12 -11.16 -11.36
CA CYS A 232 -0.59 -12.24 -12.04
C CYS A 232 0.19 -13.55 -11.91
N GLN A 233 -0.48 -14.61 -11.48
CA GLN A 233 0.10 -15.95 -11.37
C GLN A 233 -0.99 -17.02 -11.34
N ASN A 234 -0.58 -18.28 -11.41
CA ASN A 234 -1.45 -19.38 -11.00
C ASN A 234 -1.51 -19.47 -9.45
N GLY A 235 -2.70 -19.68 -8.90
CA GLY A 235 -2.90 -19.83 -7.46
C GLY A 235 -3.13 -18.51 -6.71
N ASN A 236 -2.73 -18.44 -5.45
CA ASN A 236 -2.96 -17.28 -4.58
C ASN A 236 -1.71 -16.41 -4.42
N GLY A 237 -1.63 -15.31 -5.15
CA GLY A 237 -0.56 -14.32 -5.07
C GLY A 237 -0.84 -13.16 -4.10
N ALA A 238 -1.99 -13.14 -3.42
CA ALA A 238 -2.38 -11.99 -2.58
C ALA A 238 -1.35 -11.65 -1.47
N PRO A 239 -0.79 -12.62 -0.72
CA PRO A 239 0.24 -12.30 0.27
C PRO A 239 1.51 -11.71 -0.36
N ILE A 240 1.88 -12.20 -1.55
CA ILE A 240 3.12 -11.80 -2.24
C ILE A 240 2.98 -10.38 -2.79
N VAL A 241 1.86 -10.03 -3.44
CA VAL A 241 1.66 -8.66 -3.92
C VAL A 241 1.64 -7.66 -2.76
N SER A 242 1.04 -8.02 -1.62
CA SER A 242 1.11 -7.17 -0.43
C SER A 242 2.54 -7.03 0.10
N ALA A 243 3.34 -8.10 0.12
CA ALA A 243 4.75 -8.03 0.52
C ALA A 243 5.60 -7.16 -0.43
N ILE A 244 5.33 -7.21 -1.74
CA ILE A 244 5.95 -6.29 -2.72
C ILE A 244 5.62 -4.85 -2.35
N VAL A 245 4.34 -4.54 -2.13
CA VAL A 245 3.88 -3.18 -1.81
C VAL A 245 4.36 -2.70 -0.44
N ASP A 246 4.49 -3.58 0.54
CA ASP A 246 5.11 -3.28 1.84
C ASP A 246 6.56 -2.82 1.63
N ARG A 247 7.32 -3.54 0.81
CA ARG A 247 8.72 -3.20 0.47
C ARG A 247 8.82 -1.89 -0.31
N MET A 248 7.86 -1.57 -1.18
CA MET A 248 7.78 -0.25 -1.83
C MET A 248 7.56 0.86 -0.79
N ALA A 249 6.68 0.64 0.19
CA ALA A 249 6.29 1.64 1.19
C ALA A 249 7.45 2.06 2.12
N GLU A 250 8.47 1.21 2.27
CA GLU A 250 9.68 1.51 3.06
C GLU A 250 10.51 2.66 2.47
N TRP A 251 10.40 2.91 1.17
CA TRP A 251 11.09 4.01 0.48
C TRP A 251 10.36 5.35 0.55
N ILE A 252 9.13 5.35 1.06
CA ILE A 252 8.27 6.52 1.13
C ILE A 252 8.29 7.06 2.57
N PRO A 253 8.62 8.34 2.80
CA PRO A 253 8.54 8.96 4.12
C PRO A 253 7.12 8.88 4.70
N ALA A 254 7.01 8.94 6.03
CA ALA A 254 5.72 9.01 6.71
C ALA A 254 4.93 10.27 6.32
#